data_AF-A0AAV9PWI7-F1
#
_entry.id   AF-A0AAV9PWI7-F1
#
_cell.length_a   1.000
_cell.length_b   1.000
_cell.length_c   1.000
_cell.angle_alpha   90.00
_cell.angle_beta   90.00
_cell.angle_gamma   90.00
#
_symmetry.space_group_name_H-M   'P 1'
#
loop_
_entity.id
_entity.type
_entity.pdbx_description
1 polymer ?
#
loop_
_entity_poly.entity_id
_entity_poly.type
_entity_poly.pdbx_seq_one_letter_code
_entity_poly.pdbx_strand_id
1 'polypeptide(L)'
;MCEDMSSLMDNITGRNGDRLFEAVIRTLISTQLPVEELRIGCELENTFQPGWSDRSWHQLNLDKLQTIAIDTVPLDTEHHDCATRMCLAVIKKVQKTVQNITLRRGWSLHWADFEWPPELPSLRSIRLENVYLHAEASADAIGLSTRLNKLVLDKCHSADWRTIFDAVRCKPTSFDFECFDIRNHRLSSWTFNIKDKTVVGATAVFGQKLLQRHLYLYLMEGEEWTEYLEAWFTPPEV
;
A
#
# COMPACT_ATOMS: atom_id res chain seq x y z
N MET A 1 -1.01 -36.00 -9.28
CA MET A 1 -0.40 -34.83 -8.61
C MET A 1 -0.96 -33.63 -9.32
N CYS A 2 -1.91 -32.93 -8.68
CA CYS A 2 -2.49 -31.70 -9.20
C CYS A 2 -1.41 -30.63 -9.09
N GLU A 3 -0.97 -30.11 -10.22
CA GLU A 3 -0.13 -28.92 -10.26
C GLU A 3 -0.98 -27.72 -9.79
N ASP A 4 -0.41 -26.95 -8.87
CA ASP A 4 -0.97 -25.73 -8.31
C ASP A 4 -1.45 -24.78 -9.41
N MET A 5 -2.77 -24.61 -9.52
CA MET A 5 -3.40 -23.51 -10.28
C MET A 5 -3.33 -22.18 -9.50
N SER A 6 -2.22 -21.90 -8.83
CA SER A 6 -2.04 -20.68 -8.02
C SER A 6 -1.55 -19.47 -8.82
N SER A 7 -1.16 -19.64 -10.08
CA SER A 7 -0.78 -18.55 -10.99
C SER A 7 -1.59 -18.66 -12.28
N LEU A 8 -2.71 -17.94 -12.32
CA LEU A 8 -3.53 -17.83 -13.52
C LEU A 8 -3.94 -16.36 -13.72
N MET A 9 -2.97 -15.44 -13.70
CA MET A 9 -3.06 -14.08 -14.27
C MET A 9 -1.76 -13.29 -14.01
N ASP A 10 -0.62 -13.74 -14.54
CA ASP A 10 0.58 -12.91 -14.61
C ASP A 10 0.56 -12.09 -15.91
N ASN A 11 0.17 -10.81 -15.78
CA ASN A 11 0.20 -9.73 -16.77
C ASN A 11 -0.78 -9.78 -17.96
N ILE A 12 -1.93 -9.13 -17.76
CA ILE A 12 -2.81 -8.66 -18.83
C ILE A 12 -2.39 -7.22 -19.16
N THR A 13 -1.63 -6.99 -20.23
CA THR A 13 -1.30 -5.63 -20.69
C THR A 13 -1.76 -5.44 -22.14
N GLY A 14 -2.52 -4.36 -22.43
CA GLY A 14 -2.94 -4.00 -23.79
C GLY A 14 -4.33 -3.36 -23.91
N ARG A 15 -4.61 -2.77 -25.10
CA ARG A 15 -5.82 -1.98 -25.48
C ARG A 15 -7.19 -2.68 -25.36
N ASN A 16 -7.26 -3.87 -24.77
CA ASN A 16 -8.48 -4.64 -24.52
C ASN A 16 -8.60 -5.13 -23.07
N GLY A 17 -7.84 -4.56 -22.13
CA GLY A 17 -7.85 -4.94 -20.71
C GLY A 17 -9.26 -5.01 -20.13
N ASP A 18 -10.11 -4.05 -20.50
CA ASP A 18 -11.51 -3.97 -20.04
C ASP A 18 -12.36 -5.19 -20.47
N ARG A 19 -12.22 -5.63 -21.73
CA ARG A 19 -12.98 -6.79 -22.26
C ARG A 19 -12.50 -8.11 -21.68
N LEU A 20 -11.19 -8.23 -21.44
CA LEU A 20 -10.63 -9.42 -20.83
C LEU A 20 -11.02 -9.49 -19.34
N PHE A 21 -10.96 -8.35 -18.64
CA PHE A 21 -11.45 -8.23 -17.27
C PHE A 21 -12.92 -8.63 -17.19
N GLU A 22 -13.78 -8.12 -18.07
CA GLU A 22 -15.19 -8.51 -18.15
C GLU A 22 -15.37 -10.02 -18.40
N ALA A 23 -14.61 -10.60 -19.35
CA ALA A 23 -14.66 -12.04 -19.62
C ALA A 23 -14.24 -12.89 -18.40
N VAL A 24 -13.21 -12.45 -17.67
CA VAL A 24 -12.77 -13.08 -16.42
C VAL A 24 -13.86 -12.99 -15.36
N ILE A 25 -14.44 -11.81 -15.13
CA ILE A 25 -15.54 -11.62 -14.18
C ILE A 25 -16.73 -12.54 -14.51
N ARG A 26 -17.15 -12.58 -15.78
CA ARG A 26 -18.25 -13.46 -16.24
C ARG A 26 -17.94 -14.94 -16.02
N THR A 27 -16.69 -15.34 -16.21
CA THR A 27 -16.24 -16.72 -15.98
C THR A 27 -16.24 -17.07 -14.49
N LEU A 28 -15.78 -16.17 -13.63
CA LEU A 28 -15.81 -16.36 -12.17
C LEU A 28 -17.24 -16.49 -11.65
N ILE A 29 -18.17 -15.70 -12.21
CA ILE A 29 -19.60 -15.79 -11.89
C ILE A 29 -20.18 -17.14 -12.30
N SER A 30 -19.91 -17.59 -13.53
CA SER A 30 -20.49 -18.84 -14.06
C SER A 30 -19.94 -20.09 -13.38
N THR A 31 -18.67 -20.06 -12.98
CA THR A 31 -17.99 -21.19 -12.34
C THR A 31 -18.19 -21.24 -10.83
N GLN A 32 -18.64 -20.14 -10.20
CA GLN A 32 -18.81 -20.00 -8.74
C GLN A 32 -17.55 -20.37 -7.95
N LEU A 33 -16.38 -20.20 -8.57
CA LEU A 33 -15.12 -20.53 -7.92
C LEU A 33 -14.85 -19.55 -6.77
N PRO A 34 -14.41 -20.04 -5.61
CA PRO A 34 -13.99 -19.17 -4.52
C PRO A 34 -12.72 -18.42 -4.93
N VAL A 35 -12.77 -17.08 -4.91
CA VAL A 35 -11.61 -16.23 -5.15
C VAL A 35 -11.05 -15.79 -3.80
N GLU A 36 -9.82 -16.21 -3.49
CA GLU A 36 -9.12 -15.83 -2.26
C GLU A 36 -8.09 -14.71 -2.49
N GLU A 37 -7.59 -14.61 -3.72
CA GLU A 37 -6.63 -13.60 -4.15
C GLU A 37 -7.02 -12.99 -5.50
N LEU A 38 -6.87 -11.67 -5.61
CA LEU A 38 -7.10 -10.92 -6.84
C LEU A 38 -5.90 -10.01 -7.12
N ARG A 39 -5.26 -10.20 -8.27
CA ARG A 39 -4.16 -9.34 -8.74
C ARG A 39 -4.58 -8.62 -10.00
N ILE A 40 -4.43 -7.30 -10.02
CA ILE A 40 -4.81 -6.42 -11.12
C ILE A 40 -3.56 -5.72 -11.62
N GLY A 41 -3.02 -6.18 -12.73
CA GLY A 41 -1.83 -5.62 -13.38
C GLY A 41 -2.10 -5.10 -14.80
N CYS A 42 -3.31 -4.58 -15.04
CA CYS A 42 -3.76 -4.10 -16.34
C CYS A 42 -4.17 -2.62 -16.32
N GLU A 43 -4.08 -1.97 -17.49
CA GLU A 43 -4.66 -0.65 -17.74
C GLU A 43 -6.18 -0.81 -17.87
N LEU A 44 -6.94 -0.29 -16.89
CA LEU A 44 -8.41 -0.38 -16.82
C LEU A 44 -9.08 0.99 -17.01
N GLU A 45 -8.46 1.83 -17.84
CA GLU A 45 -8.86 3.23 -18.06
C GLU A 45 -10.31 3.38 -18.52
N ASN A 46 -10.91 2.38 -19.19
CA ASN A 46 -12.31 2.45 -19.63
C ASN A 46 -13.28 1.56 -18.83
N THR A 47 -12.79 0.74 -17.89
CA THR A 47 -13.66 -0.17 -17.12
C THR A 47 -14.45 0.56 -16.04
N PHE A 48 -13.90 1.57 -15.37
CA PHE A 48 -14.55 2.22 -14.20
C PHE A 48 -14.84 3.71 -14.43
N GLN A 49 -15.56 4.02 -15.51
CA GLN A 49 -15.98 5.38 -15.87
C GLN A 49 -17.18 5.89 -15.02
N PRO A 50 -17.44 7.21 -14.91
CA PRO A 50 -18.62 7.74 -14.25
C PRO A 50 -19.91 7.15 -14.83
N GLY A 51 -20.79 6.63 -13.99
CA GLY A 51 -22.03 5.95 -14.43
C GLY A 51 -21.85 4.48 -14.81
N TRP A 52 -20.65 3.91 -14.65
CA TRP A 52 -20.42 2.49 -14.81
C TRP A 52 -21.27 1.68 -13.82
N SER A 53 -22.08 0.77 -14.36
CA SER A 53 -22.90 -0.19 -13.61
C SER A 53 -22.89 -1.52 -14.33
N ASP A 54 -21.76 -2.23 -14.30
CA ASP A 54 -21.73 -3.58 -14.83
C ASP A 54 -22.49 -4.51 -13.87
N ARG A 55 -23.62 -5.05 -14.35
CA ARG A 55 -24.41 -6.05 -13.61
C ARG A 55 -23.55 -7.25 -13.22
N SER A 56 -22.55 -7.59 -14.04
CA SER A 56 -21.61 -8.68 -13.77
C SER A 56 -20.75 -8.36 -12.55
N TRP A 57 -20.24 -7.13 -12.41
CA TRP A 57 -19.48 -6.73 -11.23
C TRP A 57 -20.30 -6.88 -9.95
N HIS A 58 -21.59 -6.54 -9.96
CA HIS A 58 -22.45 -6.73 -8.80
C HIS A 58 -22.71 -8.20 -8.49
N GLN A 59 -22.82 -9.06 -9.50
CA GLN A 59 -23.04 -10.50 -9.36
C GLN A 59 -21.79 -11.28 -8.90
N LEU A 60 -20.59 -10.73 -9.11
CA LEU A 60 -19.35 -11.35 -8.66
C LEU A 60 -19.34 -11.50 -7.14
N ASN A 61 -19.19 -12.73 -6.66
CA ASN A 61 -19.03 -13.03 -5.23
C ASN A 61 -17.55 -13.00 -4.86
N LEU A 62 -17.17 -12.13 -3.92
CA LEU A 62 -15.81 -12.00 -3.38
C LEU A 62 -15.78 -12.18 -1.86
N ASP A 63 -16.74 -12.91 -1.29
CA ASP A 63 -16.90 -13.09 0.16
C ASP A 63 -15.73 -13.85 0.80
N LYS A 64 -14.95 -14.58 0.00
CA LYS A 64 -13.74 -15.28 0.44
C LYS A 64 -12.45 -14.55 0.09
N LEU A 65 -12.54 -13.39 -0.57
CA LEU A 65 -11.35 -12.66 -1.00
C LEU A 65 -10.62 -12.08 0.21
N GLN A 66 -9.36 -12.48 0.38
CA GLN A 66 -8.51 -12.05 1.49
C GLN A 66 -7.36 -11.16 1.02
N THR A 67 -6.89 -11.33 -0.21
CA THR A 67 -5.71 -10.61 -0.73
C THR A 67 -6.01 -9.89 -2.02
N ILE A 68 -5.57 -8.63 -2.10
CA ILE A 68 -5.66 -7.82 -3.31
C ILE A 68 -4.31 -7.20 -3.61
N ALA A 69 -3.85 -7.32 -4.86
CA ALA A 69 -2.72 -6.57 -5.38
C ALA A 69 -3.16 -5.75 -6.61
N ILE A 70 -2.78 -4.48 -6.67
CA ILE A 70 -3.03 -3.60 -7.82
C ILE A 70 -1.69 -3.00 -8.22
N ASP A 71 -1.17 -3.40 -9.39
CA ASP A 71 0.21 -3.12 -9.84
C ASP A 71 0.33 -1.92 -10.80
N THR A 72 -0.77 -1.44 -11.36
CA THR A 72 -0.80 -0.40 -12.40
C THR A 72 -1.86 0.67 -12.12
N VAL A 73 -1.56 1.57 -11.18
CA VAL A 73 -2.28 2.86 -11.07
C VAL A 73 -1.70 3.82 -12.15
N PRO A 74 -2.44 4.19 -13.22
CA PRO A 74 -1.98 5.00 -14.35
C PRO A 74 -1.53 6.41 -13.94
N LEU A 75 -0.75 6.99 -14.84
CA LEU A 75 0.20 8.07 -14.59
C LEU A 75 -0.29 9.47 -14.94
N ASP A 76 -1.49 9.63 -15.50
CA ASP A 76 -1.88 10.92 -16.06
C ASP A 76 -2.77 11.74 -15.11
N THR A 77 -2.43 13.02 -14.94
CA THR A 77 -3.17 13.97 -14.10
C THR A 77 -4.60 14.22 -14.60
N GLU A 78 -4.87 13.92 -15.87
CA GLU A 78 -6.22 13.96 -16.45
C GLU A 78 -7.02 12.66 -16.22
N HIS A 79 -6.34 11.55 -15.91
CA HIS A 79 -6.92 10.20 -15.80
C HIS A 79 -6.82 9.57 -14.40
N HIS A 80 -6.34 10.32 -13.39
CA HIS A 80 -6.28 9.91 -11.97
C HIS A 80 -7.59 9.30 -11.48
N ASP A 81 -8.69 9.81 -12.00
CA ASP A 81 -10.04 9.38 -11.69
C ASP A 81 -10.27 7.88 -11.97
N CYS A 82 -9.82 7.31 -13.10
CA CYS A 82 -10.21 5.95 -13.46
C CYS A 82 -9.62 4.87 -12.55
N ALA A 83 -8.34 4.97 -12.21
CA ALA A 83 -7.69 3.95 -11.40
C ALA A 83 -7.91 4.13 -9.91
N THR A 84 -8.00 5.37 -9.44
CA THR A 84 -8.51 5.64 -8.09
C THR A 84 -9.94 5.11 -7.98
N ARG A 85 -10.82 5.34 -8.96
CA ARG A 85 -12.17 4.74 -8.99
C ARG A 85 -12.16 3.22 -9.02
N MET A 86 -11.30 2.59 -9.80
CA MET A 86 -11.15 1.14 -9.82
C MET A 86 -10.72 0.62 -8.44
N CYS A 87 -9.65 1.19 -7.88
CA CYS A 87 -9.14 0.81 -6.56
C CYS A 87 -10.26 0.96 -5.52
N LEU A 88 -10.95 2.10 -5.50
CA LEU A 88 -12.08 2.34 -4.60
C LEU A 88 -13.25 1.39 -4.85
N ALA A 89 -13.59 1.05 -6.10
CA ALA A 89 -14.69 0.15 -6.43
C ALA A 89 -14.40 -1.29 -5.99
N VAL A 90 -13.17 -1.76 -6.26
CA VAL A 90 -12.66 -3.06 -5.80
C VAL A 90 -12.66 -3.10 -4.28
N ILE A 91 -12.01 -2.11 -3.64
CA ILE A 91 -11.88 -2.05 -2.19
C ILE A 91 -13.26 -1.94 -1.51
N LYS A 92 -14.18 -1.14 -2.03
CA LYS A 92 -15.54 -1.04 -1.50
C LYS A 92 -16.30 -2.36 -1.58
N LYS A 93 -16.10 -3.15 -2.64
CA LYS A 93 -16.76 -4.45 -2.80
C LYS A 93 -16.24 -5.49 -1.80
N VAL A 94 -14.97 -5.39 -1.41
CA VAL A 94 -14.25 -6.39 -0.61
C VAL A 94 -13.92 -5.91 0.80
N GLN A 95 -14.39 -4.72 1.17
CA GLN A 95 -14.03 -4.00 2.41
C GLN A 95 -14.19 -4.84 3.69
N LYS A 96 -15.17 -5.77 3.70
CA LYS A 96 -15.47 -6.59 4.87
C LYS A 96 -14.57 -7.84 5.00
N THR A 97 -13.96 -8.28 3.91
CA THR A 97 -13.29 -9.59 3.81
C THR A 97 -11.80 -9.45 3.59
N VAL A 98 -11.37 -8.40 2.90
CA VAL A 98 -9.95 -8.18 2.57
C VAL A 98 -9.10 -8.00 3.83
N GLN A 99 -7.99 -8.73 3.85
CA GLN A 99 -7.02 -8.73 4.93
C GLN A 99 -5.67 -8.21 4.48
N ASN A 100 -5.30 -8.41 3.21
CA ASN A 100 -4.03 -8.00 2.65
C ASN A 100 -4.25 -7.14 1.42
N ILE A 101 -3.67 -5.94 1.41
CA ILE A 101 -3.73 -5.03 0.27
C ILE A 101 -2.30 -4.68 -0.15
N THR A 102 -2.00 -4.82 -1.43
CA THR A 102 -0.80 -4.27 -2.06
C THR A 102 -1.23 -3.28 -3.13
N LEU A 103 -0.85 -2.02 -2.97
CA LEU A 103 -1.06 -0.99 -3.97
C LEU A 103 0.31 -0.55 -4.46
N ARG A 104 0.58 -0.86 -5.71
CA ARG A 104 1.82 -0.54 -6.38
C ARG A 104 1.54 0.39 -7.54
N ARG A 105 2.36 1.43 -7.61
CA ARG A 105 2.34 2.36 -8.72
C ARG A 105 3.55 2.20 -9.62
N GLY A 106 3.31 2.24 -10.93
CA GLY A 106 4.37 2.32 -11.94
C GLY A 106 5.30 3.51 -11.69
N TRP A 107 6.55 3.42 -12.15
CA TRP A 107 7.57 4.44 -11.89
C TRP A 107 7.14 5.77 -12.50
N SER A 108 7.02 6.80 -11.66
CA SER A 108 6.68 8.17 -12.03
C SER A 108 7.72 9.12 -11.46
N LEU A 109 8.02 10.21 -12.18
CA LEU A 109 8.81 11.32 -11.63
C LEU A 109 8.04 12.12 -10.57
N HIS A 110 6.71 11.99 -10.55
CA HIS A 110 5.84 12.67 -9.60
C HIS A 110 5.09 11.64 -8.75
N TRP A 111 5.24 11.74 -7.42
CA TRP A 111 4.33 11.05 -6.50
C TRP A 111 2.98 11.75 -6.61
N ALA A 112 1.91 10.98 -6.87
CA ALA A 112 0.55 11.51 -6.73
C ALA A 112 -0.06 11.00 -5.43
N ASP A 113 -1.05 11.78 -5.03
CA ASP A 113 -1.80 11.66 -3.81
C ASP A 113 -2.42 10.28 -3.67
N PHE A 114 -2.12 9.64 -2.54
CA PHE A 114 -2.77 8.41 -2.14
C PHE A 114 -3.94 8.72 -1.21
N GLU A 115 -5.14 8.35 -1.65
CA GLU A 115 -6.32 8.33 -0.80
C GLU A 115 -6.44 6.98 -0.11
N TRP A 116 -6.48 7.01 1.22
CA TRP A 116 -6.71 5.80 1.99
C TRP A 116 -8.12 5.26 1.72
N PRO A 117 -8.26 3.94 1.56
CA PRO A 117 -9.57 3.37 1.33
C PRO A 117 -10.46 3.56 2.57
N PRO A 118 -11.79 3.66 2.38
CA PRO A 118 -12.73 3.76 3.49
C PRO A 118 -12.64 2.53 4.41
N GLU A 119 -13.08 2.66 5.66
CA GLU A 119 -12.97 1.68 6.75
C GLU A 119 -12.81 0.21 6.31
N LEU A 120 -11.63 -0.36 6.59
CA LEU A 120 -11.28 -1.74 6.29
C LEU A 120 -11.18 -2.58 7.58
N PRO A 121 -12.31 -3.01 8.17
CA PRO A 121 -12.33 -3.63 9.50
C PRO A 121 -11.60 -4.97 9.58
N SER A 122 -11.34 -5.63 8.45
CA SER A 122 -10.63 -6.90 8.36
C SER A 122 -9.17 -6.78 7.96
N LEU A 123 -8.69 -5.57 7.64
CA LEU A 123 -7.34 -5.33 7.16
C LEU A 123 -6.29 -5.71 8.21
N ARG A 124 -5.31 -6.50 7.79
CA ARG A 124 -4.18 -6.97 8.59
C ARG A 124 -2.86 -6.47 8.03
N SER A 125 -2.70 -6.51 6.72
CA SER A 125 -1.48 -6.10 6.03
C SER A 125 -1.77 -5.09 4.93
N ILE A 126 -0.98 -4.02 4.86
CA ILE A 126 -0.95 -3.13 3.71
C ILE A 126 0.48 -2.89 3.23
N ARG A 127 0.69 -3.00 1.92
CA ARG A 127 1.90 -2.60 1.22
C ARG A 127 1.57 -1.49 0.25
N LEU A 128 2.28 -0.37 0.38
CA LEU A 128 2.18 0.77 -0.51
C LEU A 128 3.53 0.93 -1.23
N GLU A 129 3.52 0.96 -2.55
CA GLU A 129 4.72 1.15 -3.36
C GLU A 129 4.59 2.36 -4.28
N ASN A 130 5.56 3.28 -4.18
CA ASN A 130 5.72 4.45 -5.04
C ASN A 130 4.53 5.44 -4.98
N VAL A 131 4.09 5.81 -3.76
CA VAL A 131 2.97 6.72 -3.51
C VAL A 131 3.34 7.91 -2.63
N TYR A 132 2.58 9.02 -2.75
CA TYR A 132 2.65 10.15 -1.81
C TYR A 132 1.68 9.92 -0.64
N LEU A 133 2.19 9.97 0.59
CA LEU A 133 1.41 9.83 1.81
C LEU A 133 1.09 11.21 2.39
N HIS A 134 -0.19 11.60 2.36
CA HIS A 134 -0.67 12.73 3.16
C HIS A 134 -0.59 12.36 4.64
N ALA A 135 0.24 13.09 5.39
CA ALA A 135 0.63 12.71 6.74
C ALA A 135 -0.57 12.46 7.68
N GLU A 136 -1.46 13.45 7.82
CA GLU A 136 -2.61 13.35 8.72
C GLU A 136 -3.60 12.27 8.28
N ALA A 137 -4.03 12.28 7.00
CA ALA A 137 -4.97 11.29 6.48
C ALA A 137 -4.42 9.84 6.60
N SER A 138 -3.11 9.68 6.43
CA SER A 138 -2.45 8.38 6.60
C SER A 138 -2.32 7.97 8.04
N ALA A 139 -1.98 8.90 8.94
CA ALA A 139 -1.93 8.65 10.38
C ALA A 139 -3.30 8.22 10.91
N ASP A 140 -4.37 8.92 10.50
CA ASP A 140 -5.75 8.58 10.84
C ASP A 140 -6.12 7.18 10.34
N ALA A 141 -5.85 6.87 9.07
CA ALA A 141 -6.16 5.57 8.49
C ALA A 141 -5.38 4.43 9.18
N ILE A 142 -4.09 4.65 9.48
CA ILE A 142 -3.29 3.73 10.29
C ILE A 142 -3.95 3.56 11.65
N GLY A 143 -4.28 4.64 12.36
CA GLY A 143 -4.92 4.62 13.67
C GLY A 143 -6.22 3.83 13.71
N LEU A 144 -7.16 4.15 12.80
CA LEU A 144 -8.48 3.53 12.69
C LEU A 144 -8.42 2.04 12.32
N SER A 145 -7.35 1.60 11.63
CA SER A 145 -7.15 0.21 11.25
C SER A 145 -6.68 -0.64 12.44
N THR A 146 -7.59 -0.94 13.37
CA THR A 146 -7.29 -1.62 14.64
C THR A 146 -6.72 -3.04 14.50
N ARG A 147 -7.02 -3.74 13.40
CA ARG A 147 -6.51 -5.09 13.10
C ARG A 147 -5.23 -5.10 12.26
N LEU A 148 -4.78 -3.93 11.79
CA LEU A 148 -3.57 -3.80 11.01
C LEU A 148 -2.38 -4.20 11.87
N ASN A 149 -1.66 -5.23 11.45
CA ASN A 149 -0.48 -5.76 12.10
C ASN A 149 0.77 -5.70 11.22
N LYS A 150 0.63 -5.33 9.94
CA LYS A 150 1.75 -5.14 9.02
C LYS A 150 1.55 -3.92 8.12
N LEU A 151 2.54 -3.06 8.07
CA LEU A 151 2.63 -1.92 7.14
C LEU A 151 3.99 -1.95 6.43
N VAL A 152 3.95 -1.97 5.11
CA VAL A 152 5.15 -1.91 4.26
C VAL A 152 5.05 -0.67 3.37
N LEU A 153 6.04 0.20 3.47
CA LEU A 153 6.18 1.40 2.66
C LEU A 153 7.40 1.24 1.74
N ASP A 154 7.22 1.25 0.44
CA ASP A 154 8.29 1.04 -0.55
C ASP A 154 8.33 2.22 -1.50
N LYS A 155 9.46 2.95 -1.57
CA LYS A 155 9.60 4.17 -2.39
C LYS A 155 8.51 5.23 -2.14
N CYS A 156 7.90 5.21 -0.97
CA CYS A 156 6.90 6.20 -0.57
C CYS A 156 7.57 7.54 -0.23
N HIS A 157 6.79 8.61 -0.32
CA HIS A 157 7.18 9.95 0.10
C HIS A 157 6.11 10.57 1.01
N SER A 158 6.54 11.40 1.95
CA SER A 158 5.66 12.23 2.76
C SER A 158 6.41 13.52 3.13
N ALA A 159 5.68 14.64 3.23
CA ALA A 159 6.22 15.89 3.72
C ALA A 159 6.44 15.88 5.24
N ASP A 160 5.69 15.06 5.98
CA ASP A 160 5.79 14.94 7.43
C ASP A 160 5.77 13.46 7.83
N TRP A 161 6.97 12.89 7.89
CA TRP A 161 7.17 11.51 8.33
C TRP A 161 6.93 11.30 9.81
N ARG A 162 7.09 12.35 10.64
CA ARG A 162 6.91 12.22 12.09
C ARG A 162 5.49 11.82 12.42
N THR A 163 4.50 12.49 11.82
CA THR A 163 3.08 12.16 11.99
C THR A 163 2.76 10.70 11.59
N ILE A 164 3.37 10.19 10.51
CA ILE A 164 3.23 8.77 10.11
C ILE A 164 3.85 7.84 11.17
N PHE A 165 5.05 8.15 11.63
CA PHE A 165 5.76 7.34 12.62
C PHE A 165 5.08 7.37 13.99
N ASP A 166 4.43 8.47 14.36
CA ASP A 166 3.62 8.57 15.58
C ASP A 166 2.43 7.60 15.54
N ALA A 167 1.73 7.55 14.40
CA ALA A 167 0.65 6.60 14.20
C ALA A 167 1.13 5.14 14.26
N VAL A 168 2.31 4.85 13.70
CA VAL A 168 2.95 3.53 13.80
C VAL A 168 3.34 3.20 15.24
N ARG A 169 3.96 4.15 15.96
CA ARG A 169 4.37 3.99 17.36
C ARG A 169 3.18 3.72 18.29
N CYS A 170 2.01 4.24 17.97
CA CYS A 170 0.78 3.98 18.72
C CYS A 170 0.21 2.57 18.50
N LYS A 171 0.78 1.77 17.59
CA LYS A 171 0.35 0.39 17.37
C LYS A 171 0.88 -0.54 18.46
N PRO A 172 0.20 -1.68 18.69
CA PRO A 172 0.69 -2.70 19.61
C PRO A 172 2.09 -3.19 19.24
N THR A 173 2.86 -3.65 20.22
CA THR A 173 4.28 -4.03 20.07
C THR A 173 4.54 -5.16 19.06
N SER A 174 3.51 -5.88 18.61
CA SER A 174 3.59 -6.91 17.57
C SER A 174 3.45 -6.38 16.13
N PHE A 175 3.37 -5.05 15.96
CA PHE A 175 3.22 -4.42 14.65
C PHE A 175 4.49 -4.54 13.80
N ASP A 176 4.34 -5.14 12.62
CA ASP A 176 5.40 -5.33 11.63
C ASP A 176 5.48 -4.10 10.72
N PHE A 177 6.56 -3.34 10.82
CA PHE A 177 6.75 -2.13 10.06
C PHE A 177 8.05 -2.18 9.25
N GLU A 178 7.91 -1.94 7.96
CA GLU A 178 9.02 -1.99 7.01
C GLU A 178 8.96 -0.77 6.07
N CYS A 179 10.11 -0.14 5.87
CA CYS A 179 10.35 0.94 4.92
C CYS A 179 11.45 0.52 3.95
N PHE A 180 11.21 0.59 2.64
CA PHE A 180 12.19 0.24 1.60
C PHE A 180 12.41 1.41 0.67
N ASP A 181 13.68 1.66 0.32
CA ASP A 181 14.09 2.68 -0.65
C ASP A 181 13.40 4.05 -0.45
N ILE A 182 13.20 4.45 0.81
CA ILE A 182 12.58 5.73 1.15
C ILE A 182 13.61 6.83 0.86
N ARG A 183 13.26 7.76 -0.03
CA ARG A 183 14.16 8.86 -0.41
C ARG A 183 13.92 10.08 0.46
N ASN A 184 15.00 10.65 0.99
CA ASN A 184 14.95 11.98 1.58
C ASN A 184 15.10 13.07 0.51
N HIS A 185 14.95 14.33 0.93
CA HIS A 185 15.14 15.52 0.09
C HIS A 185 16.55 15.62 -0.55
N ARG A 186 17.55 14.87 -0.05
CA ARG A 186 18.92 14.79 -0.59
C ARG A 186 19.13 13.59 -1.53
N LEU A 187 18.06 12.95 -2.00
CA LEU A 187 18.08 11.75 -2.85
C LEU A 187 18.82 10.56 -2.23
N SER A 188 19.09 10.59 -0.93
CA SER A 188 19.61 9.43 -0.22
C SER A 188 18.45 8.50 0.07
N SER A 189 18.54 7.25 -0.38
CA SER A 189 17.57 6.23 -0.02
C SER A 189 18.01 5.49 1.24
N TRP A 190 17.05 5.14 2.08
CA TRP A 190 17.28 4.30 3.25
C TRP A 190 16.22 3.20 3.33
N THR A 191 16.54 2.17 4.08
CA THR A 191 15.67 1.01 4.33
C THR A 191 15.65 0.74 5.82
N PHE A 192 14.52 0.30 6.34
CA PHE A 192 14.32 0.00 7.75
C PHE A 192 13.33 -1.13 7.92
N ASN A 193 13.63 -2.00 8.86
CA ASN A 193 12.78 -3.11 9.25
C ASN A 193 12.75 -3.16 10.77
N ILE A 194 11.56 -3.04 11.35
CA ILE A 194 11.40 -3.00 12.81
C ILE A 194 11.86 -4.29 13.51
N LYS A 195 11.90 -5.41 12.78
CA LYS A 195 12.40 -6.70 13.29
C LYS A 195 13.92 -6.82 13.20
N ASP A 196 14.58 -5.96 12.41
CA ASP A 196 16.04 -5.94 12.30
C ASP A 196 16.66 -5.23 13.52
N LYS A 197 17.07 -6.03 14.51
CA LYS A 197 17.69 -5.54 15.75
C LYS A 197 19.20 -5.33 15.65
N THR A 198 19.80 -5.49 14.47
CA THR A 198 21.27 -5.48 14.32
C THR A 198 21.91 -4.13 14.70
N VAL A 199 21.15 -3.03 14.66
CA VAL A 199 21.63 -1.67 14.92
C VAL A 199 21.48 -1.18 16.37
N VAL A 200 20.70 -1.87 17.20
CA VAL A 200 20.35 -1.38 18.56
C VAL A 200 21.46 -1.66 19.58
N GLY A 201 22.26 -2.71 19.37
CA GLY A 201 23.34 -3.11 20.30
C GLY A 201 24.72 -2.52 20.00
N ALA A 202 24.88 -1.70 18.96
CA ALA A 202 26.18 -1.22 18.52
C ALA A 202 26.56 0.12 19.20
N THR A 203 27.71 0.13 19.87
CA THR A 203 28.25 1.31 20.59
C THR A 203 28.79 2.41 19.66
N ALA A 204 29.10 2.07 18.41
CA ALA A 204 29.49 3.04 17.38
C ALA A 204 28.70 2.75 16.09
N VAL A 205 27.83 3.68 15.71
CA VAL A 205 26.98 3.56 14.53
C VAL A 205 27.13 4.81 13.67
N PHE A 206 27.51 4.64 12.40
CA PHE A 206 27.74 5.75 11.46
C PHE A 206 26.77 5.65 10.27
N GLY A 207 26.45 6.80 9.68
CA GLY A 207 25.61 6.89 8.47
C GLY A 207 24.18 6.37 8.66
N GLN A 208 23.65 5.67 7.67
CA GLN A 208 22.26 5.17 7.64
C GLN A 208 21.92 4.22 8.81
N LYS A 209 22.91 3.53 9.37
CA LYS A 209 22.68 2.68 10.56
C LYS A 209 22.32 3.51 11.79
N LEU A 210 22.82 4.74 11.91
CA LEU A 210 22.50 5.63 13.03
C LEU A 210 21.04 6.07 12.94
N LEU A 211 20.58 6.41 11.73
CA LEU A 211 19.16 6.65 11.46
C LEU A 211 18.28 5.47 11.86
N GLN A 212 18.64 4.25 11.44
CA GLN A 212 17.87 3.06 11.81
C GLN A 212 17.80 2.87 13.33
N ARG A 213 18.90 3.11 14.05
CA ARG A 213 18.93 3.03 15.52
C ARG A 213 18.01 4.06 16.16
N HIS A 214 18.13 5.34 15.80
CA HIS A 214 17.28 6.39 16.37
C HIS A 214 15.81 6.16 16.07
N LEU A 215 15.46 5.74 14.84
CA LEU A 215 14.08 5.44 14.49
C LEU A 215 13.55 4.21 15.21
N TYR A 216 14.36 3.16 15.39
CA TYR A 216 13.97 1.99 16.18
C TYR A 216 13.65 2.39 17.62
N LEU A 217 14.53 3.14 18.28
CA LEU A 217 14.34 3.59 19.66
C LEU A 217 13.07 4.45 19.80
N TYR A 218 12.84 5.33 18.83
CA TYR A 218 11.63 6.14 18.76
C TYR A 218 10.35 5.29 18.68
N LEU A 219 10.32 4.32 17.75
CA LEU A 219 9.13 3.51 17.46
C LEU A 219 8.87 2.43 18.53
N MET A 220 9.91 1.81 19.08
CA MET A 220 9.80 0.61 19.93
C MET A 220 10.00 0.87 21.41
N GLU A 221 10.97 1.73 21.77
CA GLU A 221 11.32 1.99 23.17
C GLU A 221 10.64 3.27 23.69
N GLY A 222 9.92 3.98 22.82
CA GLY A 222 9.18 5.17 23.17
C GLY A 222 10.07 6.37 23.50
N GLU A 223 11.30 6.39 23.00
CA GLU A 223 12.18 7.55 23.13
C GLU A 223 11.58 8.78 22.42
N GLU A 224 12.11 9.96 22.74
CA GLU A 224 11.66 11.21 22.12
C GLU A 224 12.13 11.35 20.67
N TRP A 225 11.40 12.15 19.89
CA TRP A 225 11.80 12.49 18.53
C TRP A 225 13.04 13.40 18.57
N THR A 226 14.20 12.85 18.26
CA THR A 226 15.49 13.55 18.39
C THR A 226 15.76 14.56 17.26
N GLU A 227 16.62 15.55 17.51
CA GLU A 227 17.12 16.49 16.49
C GLU A 227 17.76 15.77 15.27
N TYR A 228 18.34 14.60 15.48
CA TYR A 228 18.92 13.79 14.40
C TYR A 228 17.84 13.25 13.44
N LEU A 229 16.69 12.85 13.97
CA LEU A 229 15.54 12.41 13.16
C LEU A 229 14.91 13.59 12.44
N GLU A 230 14.75 14.72 13.15
CA GLU A 230 14.26 15.97 12.58
C GLU A 230 15.10 16.40 11.35
N ALA A 231 16.43 16.43 11.50
CA ALA A 231 17.34 16.81 10.40
C ALA A 231 17.29 15.85 9.19
N TRP A 232 16.87 14.59 9.40
CA TRP A 232 16.81 13.58 8.34
C TRP A 232 15.50 13.61 7.57
N PHE A 233 14.39 13.82 8.27
CA PHE A 233 13.05 13.71 7.72
C PHE A 233 12.43 15.04 7.32
N THR A 234 12.86 16.14 7.93
CA THR A 234 12.35 17.48 7.62
C THR A 234 13.11 18.03 6.40
N PRO A 235 12.42 18.53 5.36
CA PRO A 235 13.05 19.25 4.27
C PRO A 235 13.80 20.47 4.82
N PRO A 236 14.97 20.84 4.26
CA PRO A 236 15.61 22.10 4.62
C PRO A 236 14.65 23.24 4.30
N GLU A 237 14.50 24.19 5.22
CA GLU A 237 13.79 25.44 4.95
C GLU A 237 14.42 26.10 3.71
N VAL A 238 13.58 26.43 2.73
CA VAL A 238 13.96 27.12 1.49
C VAL A 238 13.99 28.63 1.72
#